data_AF-A0A953TKJ0-F1
#
_entry.id   AF-A0A953TKJ0-F1
#
_cell.length_a   1.000
_cell.length_b   1.000
_cell.length_c   1.000
_cell.angle_alpha   90.00
_cell.angle_beta   90.00
_cell.angle_gamma   90.00
#
_symmetry.space_group_name_H-M   'P 1'
#
loop_
_entity.id
_entity.type
_entity.pdbx_description
1 polymer ?
#
loop_
_entity_poly.entity_id
_entity_poly.type
_entity_poly.pdbx_seq_one_letter_code
_entity_poly.pdbx_strand_id
1 'polypeptide(L)' 'AITGGTAKSGYFFTYATTAPASGTIVSAYTNNGTPANPGVTGQSYFFSDQSGVIRKGINSAASIGSSAIQ' A
#
# COMPACT_ATOMS: atom_id res chain seq x y z
N ALA A 1 2.02 16.30 2.54
CA ALA A 1 0.84 15.43 2.71
C ALA A 1 0.67 14.64 1.42
N ILE A 2 0.61 13.31 1.48
CA ILE A 2 0.32 12.51 0.28
C ILE A 2 -1.18 12.68 0.05
N THR A 3 -1.55 13.53 -0.90
CA THR A 3 -2.95 13.76 -1.27
C THR A 3 -3.48 12.44 -1.82
N GLY A 4 -4.36 11.78 -1.07
CA GLY A 4 -5.05 10.59 -1.55
C GLY A 4 -5.75 10.93 -2.86
N GLY A 5 -5.31 10.30 -3.96
CA GLY A 5 -5.91 10.51 -5.28
C GLY A 5 -7.36 10.01 -5.33
N THR A 6 -8.00 10.11 -6.49
CA THR A 6 -9.35 9.55 -6.69
C THR A 6 -9.35 8.05 -6.45
N ALA A 7 -10.36 7.54 -5.73
CA ALA A 7 -10.51 6.11 -5.48
C ALA A 7 -10.66 5.37 -6.82
N LYS A 8 -9.83 4.34 -7.01
CA LYS A 8 -9.93 3.42 -8.16
C LYS A 8 -10.51 2.11 -7.67
N SER A 9 -11.61 1.67 -8.27
CA SER A 9 -12.32 0.45 -7.89
C SER A 9 -12.64 0.35 -6.39
N GLY A 10 -12.94 1.49 -5.75
CA GLY A 10 -13.25 1.53 -4.33
C GLY A 10 -12.05 1.56 -3.39
N TYR A 11 -10.84 1.77 -3.90
CA TYR A 11 -9.60 1.82 -3.12
C TYR A 11 -8.76 3.06 -3.43
N PHE A 12 -8.11 3.59 -2.39
CA PHE A 12 -7.02 4.55 -2.51
C PHE A 12 -5.69 3.82 -2.50
N PHE A 13 -4.78 4.23 -3.37
CA PHE A 13 -3.43 3.69 -3.46
C PHE A 13 -2.43 4.75 -3.04
N THR A 14 -1.63 4.43 -2.03
CA THR A 14 -0.57 5.30 -1.53
C THR A 14 0.76 4.66 -1.86
N TYR A 15 1.55 5.33 -2.69
CA TYR A 15 2.91 4.95 -3.01
C TYR A 15 3.88 5.83 -2.21
N ALA A 16 4.83 5.20 -1.52
CA ALA A 16 5.88 5.89 -0.80
C ALA A 16 7.23 5.25 -1.09
N THR A 17 8.24 6.09 -1.29
CA THR A 17 9.63 5.69 -1.50
C THR A 17 10.47 6.19 -0.34
N THR A 18 11.52 5.45 0.00
CA THR A 18 12.64 6.06 0.72
C THR A 18 13.36 6.96 -0.27
N ALA A 19 13.46 8.25 0.04
CA ALA A 19 14.25 9.18 -0.75
C ALA A 19 15.67 8.62 -0.88
N PRO A 20 16.17 8.42 -2.11
CA PRO A 20 17.54 7.97 -2.28
C PRO A 20 18.48 9.11 -1.85
N ALA A 21 19.66 8.76 -1.34
CA ALA A 21 20.75 9.72 -1.33
C ALA A 21 20.99 10.20 -2.77
N SER A 22 21.21 11.51 -2.95
CA SER A 22 21.44 12.16 -4.25
C SER A 22 22.23 11.26 -5.21
N GLY A 23 21.64 10.95 -6.38
CA GLY A 23 22.28 10.14 -7.44
C GLY A 23 22.09 8.62 -7.36
N THR A 24 21.34 8.10 -6.39
CA THR A 24 21.10 6.64 -6.26
C THR A 24 19.72 6.23 -6.80
N ILE A 25 19.62 5.04 -7.40
CA ILE A 25 18.33 4.45 -7.79
C ILE A 25 17.50 4.15 -6.54
N VAL A 26 16.23 4.55 -6.55
CA VAL A 26 15.25 4.19 -5.51
C VAL A 26 15.13 2.67 -5.47
N SER A 27 15.72 2.05 -4.44
CA SER A 27 15.77 0.59 -4.31
C SER A 27 14.65 0.02 -3.45
N ALA A 28 13.91 0.86 -2.73
CA ALA A 28 12.82 0.45 -1.86
C ALA A 28 11.59 1.34 -2.04
N TYR A 29 10.43 0.69 -2.10
CA TYR A 29 9.13 1.34 -2.15
C TYR A 29 8.13 0.59 -1.31
N THR A 30 7.05 1.27 -0.97
CA THR A 30 5.84 0.66 -0.41
C THR A 30 4.65 1.12 -1.20
N ASN A 31 3.70 0.23 -1.38
CA ASN A 31 2.40 0.51 -1.94
C ASN A 31 1.34 -0.03 -0.98
N ASN A 32 0.43 0.85 -0.56
CA ASN A 32 -0.70 0.50 0.27
C ASN A 32 -2.01 0.72 -0.49
N GLY A 33 -2.83 -0.32 -0.53
CA GLY A 33 -4.22 -0.25 -0.97
C GLY A 33 -5.15 -0.18 0.22
N THR A 34 -5.85 0.94 0.38
CA THR A 34 -6.82 1.15 1.47
C THR A 34 -8.22 1.30 0.90
N PRO A 35 -9.25 0.60 1.42
CA PRO A 35 -10.62 0.82 0.99
C PRO A 35 -11.00 2.29 1.14
N ALA A 36 -11.68 2.85 0.13
CA ALA A 36 -12.18 4.22 0.18
C ALA A 36 -13.25 4.41 1.27
N ASN A 37 -14.06 3.38 1.51
CA ASN A 37 -14.93 3.25 2.65
C ASN A 37 -14.79 1.83 3.25
N PRO A 38 -14.01 1.65 4.33
CA PRO A 38 -13.80 0.35 4.97
C PRO A 38 -15.11 -0.32 5.35
N GLY A 39 -15.24 -1.61 5.03
CA GLY A 39 -16.47 -2.37 5.29
C GLY A 39 -17.56 -2.23 4.22
N VAL A 40 -17.38 -1.32 3.24
CA VAL A 40 -18.35 -1.06 2.16
C VAL A 40 -17.73 -1.25 0.78
N THR A 41 -16.66 -0.52 0.46
CA THR A 41 -15.97 -0.64 -0.84
C THR A 41 -14.87 -1.69 -0.81
N GLY A 42 -14.53 -2.20 0.38
CA GLY A 42 -13.51 -3.22 0.58
C GLY A 42 -13.43 -3.68 2.03
N GLN A 43 -13.22 -4.99 2.21
CA GLN A 43 -13.10 -5.63 3.53
C GLN A 43 -11.65 -5.77 4.00
N SER A 44 -10.69 -5.35 3.17
CA SER A 44 -9.29 -5.73 3.36
C SER A 44 -8.38 -4.63 2.88
N TYR A 45 -7.26 -4.51 3.58
CA TYR A 45 -6.17 -3.60 3.27
C TYR A 45 -5.03 -4.38 2.63
N PHE A 46 -4.33 -3.76 1.70
CA PHE A 46 -3.26 -4.40 0.95
C PHE A 46 -1.95 -3.64 1.12
N PHE A 47 -0.85 -4.40 1.08
CA PHE A 47 0.50 -3.89 1.09
C PHE A 47 1.35 -4.68 0.11
N SER A 48 2.24 -4.00 -0.61
CA SER A 48 3.33 -4.62 -1.35
C SER A 48 4.54 -3.70 -1.38
N ASP A 49 5.71 -4.31 -1.54
CA ASP A 49 7.01 -3.63 -1.66
C ASP A 49 7.81 -4.27 -2.81
N GLN A 50 9.09 -3.91 -2.93
CA GLN A 50 10.01 -4.42 -3.95
C GLN A 50 10.19 -5.94 -3.95
N SER A 51 9.71 -6.68 -2.93
CA SER A 51 9.70 -8.14 -2.96
C SER A 51 8.66 -8.72 -3.92
N GLY A 52 7.67 -7.90 -4.34
CA GLY A 52 6.52 -8.35 -5.12
C GLY A 52 5.48 -9.13 -4.32
N VAL A 53 5.71 -9.40 -3.03
CA VAL A 53 4.74 -10.10 -2.17
C VAL A 53 3.57 -9.18 -1.86
N ILE A 54 2.36 -9.68 -2.03
CA ILE A 54 1.13 -9.00 -1.60
C ILE A 54 0.75 -9.51 -0.21
N ARG A 55 0.50 -8.58 0.70
CA ARG A 55 0.11 -8.85 2.09
C ARG A 55 -1.26 -8.24 2.40
N LYS A 56 -1.99 -8.87 3.31
CA LYS A 56 -3.37 -8.49 3.66
C LYS A 56 -3.51 -8.14 5.14
N GLY A 57 -4.16 -7.01 5.39
CA GLY A 57 -4.69 -6.60 6.69
C GLY A 57 -6.22 -6.62 6.69
N ILE A 58 -6.84 -6.87 7.85
CA ILE A 58 -8.31 -6.97 7.96
C ILE A 58 -8.90 -5.72 8.63
N ASN A 59 -8.26 -5.20 9.68
CA ASN A 59 -8.81 -4.11 10.50
C ASN A 59 -8.06 -2.78 10.37
N SER A 60 -6.91 -2.79 9.71
CA SER A 60 -6.03 -1.63 9.57
C SER A 60 -5.16 -1.78 8.32
N ALA A 61 -4.52 -0.68 7.93
CA ALA A 61 -3.54 -0.67 6.85
C ALA A 61 -2.55 -1.84 6.99
N ALA A 62 -2.39 -2.59 5.90
CA ALA A 62 -1.44 -3.69 5.85
C ALA A 62 -0.01 -3.15 5.85
N SER A 63 0.93 -3.96 6.32
CA SER A 63 2.36 -3.63 6.35
C SER A 63 3.20 -4.85 5.98
N ILE A 64 4.52 -4.71 6.01
CA ILE A 64 5.44 -5.83 5.83
C ILE A 64 5.25 -6.94 6.87
N GLY A 65 4.69 -6.63 8.04
CA GLY A 65 4.36 -7.61 9.08
C GLY A 65 3.03 -8.34 8.86
N SER A 66 2.23 -7.94 7.88
CA SER A 66 0.96 -8.60 7.55
C SER A 66 1.19 -9.93 6.83
N SER A 67 0.22 -10.84 6.96
CA SER A 67 0.27 -12.15 6.31
C SER A 67 0.28 -12.00 4.79
N ALA A 68 1.16 -12.77 4.13
CA ALA A 68 1.18 -12.90 2.68
C ALA A 68 -0.11 -13.59 2.20
N ILE A 69 -0.58 -13.20 1.02
CA ILE A 69 -1.75 -13.81 0.35
C ILE A 69 -1.38 -14.43 -1.00
N GLN A 70 -0.10 -14.80 -1.16
CA GLN A 70 0.43 -15.51 -2.32
C GLN A 70 1.01 -16.85 -1.89
#